data_AF-A0A7S4B380-F1
#
_entry.id   AF-A0A7S4B380-F1
#
_cell.length_a   1.000
_cell.length_b   1.000
_cell.length_c   1.000
_cell.angle_alpha   90.00
_cell.angle_beta   90.00
_cell.angle_gamma   90.00
#
_symmetry.space_group_name_H-M   'P 1'
#
loop_
_entity.id
_entity.type
_entity.pdbx_description
1 polymer ?
#
loop_
_entity_poly.entity_id
_entity_poly.type
_entity_poly.pdbx_seq_one_letter_code
_entity_poly.pdbx_strand_id
1 'polypeptide(L)'
;GVRQRVPLFTSTWSEHACFGFRKLAAAEALAAQNGCSWRVWAEDVAGAHGAPKRYFTSKVEAIHRLICSKPAGHRHFYEVIDQGLPCWSYFDLEYDVDTTSGLNSQVDGNELTRRIIDAASDVLRESFEMSWPVSTH
;
A
#
# COMPACT_ATOMS: atom_id res chain seq x y z
N GLY A 1 43.80 -12.32 17.59
CA GLY A 1 42.67 -12.14 16.65
C GLY A 1 41.86 -10.95 17.08
N VAL A 2 42.04 -9.82 16.41
CA VAL A 2 41.41 -8.55 16.78
C VAL A 2 39.94 -8.59 16.35
N ARG A 3 39.02 -8.64 17.33
CA ARG A 3 37.59 -8.38 17.09
C ARG A 3 37.42 -6.88 16.91
N GLN A 4 37.39 -6.43 15.67
CA GLN A 4 37.10 -5.05 15.34
C GLN A 4 35.59 -4.81 15.53
N ARG A 5 35.22 -4.12 16.61
CA ARG A 5 33.89 -3.53 16.77
C ARG A 5 33.78 -2.38 15.78
N VAL A 6 32.95 -2.54 14.76
CA VAL A 6 32.58 -1.46 13.84
C VAL A 6 31.60 -0.53 14.58
N PRO A 7 31.81 0.81 14.56
CA PRO A 7 31.01 1.74 15.35
C PRO A 7 29.57 1.86 14.82
N LEU A 8 28.62 1.92 15.76
CA LEU A 8 27.21 2.26 15.54
C LEU A 8 27.09 3.66 14.91
N PHE A 9 26.97 3.72 13.59
CA PHE A 9 26.43 4.88 12.88
C PHE A 9 24.92 4.94 13.13
N THR A 10 24.51 5.63 14.19
CA THR A 10 23.09 5.89 14.48
C THR A 10 22.87 7.39 14.47
N SER A 11 22.18 7.91 13.44
CA SER A 11 21.20 9.01 13.57
C SER A 11 20.73 9.70 12.28
N THR A 12 21.26 9.42 11.08
CA THR A 12 20.77 10.14 9.85
C THR A 12 20.36 9.27 8.66
N TRP A 13 20.65 7.96 8.68
CA TRP A 13 20.30 7.06 7.57
C TRP A 13 18.87 6.49 7.62
N SER A 14 18.16 6.66 8.74
CA SER A 14 16.91 5.94 9.00
C SER A 14 15.66 6.56 8.37
N GLU A 15 15.65 7.86 8.06
CA GLU A 15 14.47 8.55 7.52
C GLU A 15 14.27 8.33 6.01
N HIS A 16 15.33 7.91 5.32
CA HIS A 16 15.33 7.64 3.89
C HIS A 16 15.54 6.17 3.56
N ALA A 17 15.59 5.31 4.57
CA ALA A 17 15.91 3.91 4.40
C ALA A 17 14.79 3.16 3.66
N CYS A 18 15.19 2.50 2.56
CA CYS A 18 14.35 1.59 1.80
C CYS A 18 15.19 0.35 1.48
N PHE A 19 14.82 -0.79 2.08
CA PHE A 19 15.57 -2.03 1.96
C PHE A 19 14.84 -3.01 1.06
N GLY A 20 15.53 -3.54 0.04
CA GLY A 20 14.96 -4.48 -0.92
C GLY A 20 15.21 -5.94 -0.56
N PHE A 21 14.22 -6.79 -0.81
CA PHE A 21 14.22 -8.23 -0.51
C PHE A 21 13.63 -9.04 -1.66
N ARG A 22 14.01 -10.32 -1.75
CA ARG A 22 13.41 -11.29 -2.68
C ARG A 22 12.27 -12.12 -2.07
N LYS A 23 12.14 -12.11 -0.74
CA LYS A 23 11.14 -12.90 -0.01
C LYS A 23 10.36 -11.98 0.92
N LEU A 24 9.04 -12.15 0.96
CA LEU A 24 8.13 -11.39 1.81
C LEU A 24 8.49 -11.49 3.29
N ALA A 25 8.71 -12.72 3.79
CA ALA A 25 9.05 -12.97 5.20
C ALA A 25 10.28 -12.19 5.69
N ALA A 26 11.26 -11.91 4.83
CA ALA A 26 12.42 -11.12 5.21
C ALA A 26 12.09 -9.63 5.34
N ALA A 27 11.20 -9.12 4.48
CA ALA A 27 10.71 -7.75 4.54
C ALA A 27 9.83 -7.53 5.79
N GLU A 28 8.92 -8.47 6.07
CA GLU A 28 8.06 -8.47 7.28
C GLU A 28 8.89 -8.53 8.55
N ALA A 29 9.90 -9.41 8.62
CA ALA A 29 10.78 -9.50 9.78
C ALA A 29 11.50 -8.18 10.08
N LEU A 30 11.94 -7.44 9.04
CA LEU A 30 12.54 -6.12 9.24
C LEU A 30 11.49 -5.09 9.66
N ALA A 31 10.28 -5.12 9.09
CA ALA A 31 9.22 -4.17 9.44
C ALA A 31 8.83 -4.33 10.92
N ALA A 32 8.64 -5.56 11.38
CA ALA A 32 8.34 -5.89 12.77
C ALA A 32 9.40 -5.38 13.76
N GLN A 33 10.68 -5.41 13.37
CA GLN A 33 11.78 -4.89 14.20
C GLN A 33 11.78 -3.35 14.32
N ASN A 34 11.21 -2.65 13.34
CA ASN A 34 11.24 -1.18 13.27
C ASN A 34 9.91 -0.53 13.71
N GLY A 35 8.88 -1.33 14.03
CA GLY A 35 7.60 -0.85 14.54
C GLY A 35 6.62 -0.37 13.47
N CYS A 36 5.46 0.12 13.91
CA CYS A 36 4.29 0.40 13.06
C CYS A 36 4.45 1.52 12.03
N SER A 37 5.50 2.35 12.12
CA SER A 37 5.78 3.39 11.13
C SER A 37 6.43 2.84 9.86
N TRP A 38 6.87 1.57 9.88
CA TRP A 38 7.47 0.89 8.74
C TRP A 38 6.46 -0.06 8.12
N ARG A 39 6.43 -0.08 6.79
CA ARG A 39 5.52 -0.92 6.01
C ARG A 39 6.28 -1.75 4.99
N VAL A 40 5.62 -2.80 4.54
CA VAL A 40 6.11 -3.67 3.47
C VAL A 40 5.43 -3.27 2.16
N TRP A 41 6.21 -3.21 1.10
CA TRP A 41 5.77 -2.86 -0.24
C TRP A 41 6.22 -3.96 -1.21
N ALA A 42 5.47 -4.19 -2.26
CA ALA A 42 5.83 -5.11 -3.34
C ALA A 42 5.93 -4.34 -4.66
N GLU A 43 6.91 -4.68 -5.49
CA GLU A 43 7.05 -4.22 -6.88
C GLU A 43 6.92 -5.43 -7.80
N ASP A 44 6.08 -5.32 -8.82
CA ASP A 44 6.06 -6.32 -9.90
C ASP A 44 7.34 -6.19 -10.74
N VAL A 45 8.12 -7.27 -10.81
CA VAL A 45 9.30 -7.34 -11.68
C VAL A 45 8.86 -7.87 -13.03
N ALA A 46 9.13 -7.12 -14.10
CA ALA A 46 8.72 -7.49 -15.46
C ALA A 46 8.97 -8.97 -15.81
N GLY A 47 7.88 -9.65 -16.17
CA GLY A 47 7.80 -11.06 -16.55
C GLY A 47 6.32 -11.43 -16.69
N ALA A 48 5.92 -12.10 -17.78
CA ALA A 48 4.51 -12.36 -18.07
C ALA A 48 3.83 -13.23 -16.98
N HIS A 49 2.53 -12.97 -16.75
CA HIS A 49 1.57 -13.66 -15.87
C HIS A 49 2.12 -14.20 -14.53
N GLY A 50 1.84 -13.49 -13.44
CA GLY A 50 2.32 -13.86 -12.09
C GLY A 50 3.75 -13.39 -11.83
N ALA A 51 4.07 -12.18 -12.29
CA ALA A 51 5.41 -11.61 -12.28
C ALA A 51 6.07 -11.75 -10.88
N PRO A 52 7.33 -12.21 -10.81
CA PRO A 52 8.02 -12.35 -9.53
C PRO A 52 8.07 -11.00 -8.82
N LYS A 53 7.72 -10.97 -7.54
CA LYS A 53 7.70 -9.73 -6.75
C LYS A 53 9.05 -9.46 -6.11
N ARG A 54 9.44 -8.18 -6.09
CA ARG A 54 10.48 -7.67 -5.19
C ARG A 54 9.79 -6.99 -4.03
N TYR A 55 10.26 -7.22 -2.82
CA TYR A 55 9.68 -6.64 -1.61
C TYR A 55 10.57 -5.54 -1.07
N PHE A 56 9.97 -4.56 -0.40
CA PHE A 56 10.67 -3.46 0.23
C PHE A 56 10.14 -3.23 1.63
N THR A 57 11.03 -2.87 2.55
CA THR A 57 10.66 -2.41 3.88
C THR A 57 11.12 -0.98 4.04
N SER A 58 10.18 -0.08 4.31
CA SER A 58 10.47 1.36 4.40
C SER A 58 9.35 2.15 5.09
N LYS A 59 9.64 3.40 5.44
CA LYS A 59 8.60 4.42 5.72
C LYS A 59 7.94 4.87 4.41
N VAL A 60 6.69 5.38 4.51
CA VAL A 60 5.87 5.81 3.36
C VAL A 60 6.61 6.85 2.49
N GLU A 61 7.31 7.81 3.11
CA GLU A 61 8.00 8.87 2.38
C GLU A 61 9.18 8.34 1.55
N ALA A 62 9.83 7.28 2.04
CA ALA A 62 10.96 6.66 1.36
C ALA A 62 10.53 5.85 0.14
N ILE A 63 9.46 5.05 0.26
CA ILE A 63 8.93 4.35 -0.92
C ILE A 63 8.36 5.32 -1.95
N HIS A 64 7.70 6.39 -1.50
CA HIS A 64 7.11 7.38 -2.41
C HIS A 64 8.18 8.02 -3.29
N ARG A 65 9.32 8.42 -2.72
CA ARG A 65 10.47 8.92 -3.50
C ARG A 65 10.99 7.90 -4.51
N LEU A 66 11.10 6.62 -4.10
CA LEU A 66 11.53 5.55 -5.00
C LEU A 66 10.55 5.41 -6.19
N ILE A 67 9.25 5.35 -5.92
CA ILE A 67 8.20 5.25 -6.94
C ILE A 67 8.25 6.45 -7.90
N CYS A 68 8.35 7.68 -7.38
CA CYS A 68 8.40 8.89 -8.18
C CYS A 68 9.64 8.98 -9.07
N SER A 69 10.77 8.39 -8.67
CA SER A 69 11.99 8.36 -9.48
C SER A 69 11.91 7.43 -10.69
N LYS A 70 10.90 6.55 -10.77
CA LYS A 70 10.68 5.63 -11.89
C LYS A 70 9.78 6.24 -12.98
N PRO A 71 9.95 5.85 -14.26
CA PRO A 71 9.00 6.19 -15.31
C PRO A 71 7.59 5.68 -14.98
N ALA A 72 6.55 6.39 -15.45
CA ALA A 72 5.16 6.12 -15.07
C ALA A 72 4.73 4.65 -15.30
N GLY A 73 5.08 4.06 -16.44
CA GLY A 73 4.78 2.64 -16.76
C GLY A 73 5.60 1.59 -15.99
N HIS A 74 6.42 2.01 -15.02
CA HIS A 74 7.23 1.12 -14.17
C HIS A 74 6.90 1.31 -12.68
N ARG A 75 5.76 1.94 -12.36
CA ARG A 75 5.33 2.24 -10.99
C ARG A 75 4.34 1.19 -10.45
N HIS A 76 4.54 -0.07 -10.79
CA HIS A 76 3.72 -1.21 -10.33
C HIS A 76 4.11 -1.61 -8.90
N PHE A 77 3.79 -0.73 -7.95
CA PHE A 77 4.04 -0.92 -6.52
C PHE A 77 2.72 -1.13 -5.78
N TYR A 78 2.75 -1.98 -4.76
CA TYR A 78 1.61 -2.32 -3.92
C TYR A 78 2.03 -2.26 -2.45
N GLU A 79 1.15 -1.78 -1.59
CA GLU A 79 1.31 -1.97 -0.15
C GLU A 79 0.97 -3.41 0.20
N VAL A 80 1.77 -4.04 1.05
CA VAL A 80 1.42 -5.33 1.66
C VAL A 80 0.72 -5.04 2.98
N ILE A 81 -0.57 -5.36 3.04
CA ILE A 81 -1.38 -5.21 4.25
C ILE A 81 -1.06 -6.37 5.20
N ASP A 82 -0.49 -6.05 6.36
CA ASP A 82 -0.11 -7.02 7.38
C ASP A 82 -1.36 -7.58 8.08
N GLN A 83 -1.50 -8.91 8.12
CA GLN A 83 -2.63 -9.61 8.75
C GLN A 83 -2.69 -9.39 10.27
N GLY A 84 -1.56 -9.10 10.91
CA GLY A 84 -1.45 -8.91 12.36
C GLY A 84 -1.61 -7.47 12.84
N LEU A 85 -1.76 -6.50 11.94
CA LEU A 85 -1.85 -5.08 12.28
C LEU A 85 -3.23 -4.49 11.99
N PRO A 86 -3.70 -3.50 12.77
CA PRO A 86 -4.89 -2.74 12.42
C PRO A 86 -4.73 -2.08 11.05
N CYS A 87 -5.79 -2.14 10.24
CA CYS A 87 -5.88 -1.45 8.96
C CYS A 87 -7.14 -0.59 8.89
N TRP A 88 -7.14 0.38 7.99
CA TRP A 88 -8.35 1.09 7.63
C TRP A 88 -9.23 0.19 6.76
N SER A 89 -10.55 0.31 6.91
CA SER A 89 -11.48 -0.27 5.94
C SER A 89 -11.17 0.27 4.55
N TYR A 90 -11.07 -0.60 3.56
CA TYR A 90 -10.83 -0.25 2.17
C TYR A 90 -11.73 -1.08 1.26
N PHE A 91 -12.01 -0.53 0.08
CA PHE A 91 -12.81 -1.17 -0.95
C PHE A 91 -12.06 -1.03 -2.27
N ASP A 92 -11.99 -2.13 -3.00
CA ASP A 92 -11.51 -2.15 -4.38
C ASP A 92 -12.74 -2.29 -5.27
N LEU A 93 -13.09 -1.21 -6.00
CA LEU A 93 -14.34 -1.11 -6.74
C LEU A 93 -14.05 -1.13 -8.23
N GLU A 94 -14.46 -2.21 -8.88
CA GLU A 94 -14.31 -2.41 -10.31
C GLU A 94 -15.65 -2.84 -10.91
N TYR A 95 -15.93 -2.40 -12.14
CA TYR A 95 -17.07 -2.87 -12.91
C TYR A 95 -16.71 -2.90 -14.41
N ASP A 96 -17.23 -3.91 -15.10
CA ASP A 96 -16.99 -4.05 -16.54
C ASP A 96 -17.74 -2.97 -17.30
N VAL A 97 -17.05 -2.33 -18.24
CA VAL A 97 -17.67 -1.47 -19.26
C VAL A 97 -17.40 -2.13 -20.61
N ASP A 98 -18.46 -2.59 -21.27
CA ASP A 98 -18.34 -3.13 -22.62
C ASP A 98 -18.94 -2.14 -23.62
N THR A 99 -18.06 -1.54 -24.41
CA THR A 99 -18.44 -0.60 -25.47
C THR A 99 -19.16 -1.26 -26.65
N THR A 100 -19.08 -2.60 -26.76
CA THR A 100 -19.67 -3.37 -27.86
C THR A 100 -21.11 -3.79 -27.54
N SER A 101 -21.34 -4.39 -26.36
CA SER A 101 -22.69 -4.76 -25.90
C SER A 101 -23.45 -3.60 -25.24
N GLY A 102 -22.75 -2.51 -24.89
CA GLY A 102 -23.32 -1.40 -24.13
C GLY A 102 -23.44 -1.66 -22.63
N LEU A 103 -22.87 -2.77 -22.12
CA LEU A 103 -22.87 -3.11 -20.69
C LEU A 103 -22.29 -1.95 -19.88
N ASN A 104 -23.06 -1.49 -18.88
CA ASN A 104 -22.73 -0.38 -17.99
C ASN A 104 -22.34 0.94 -18.69
N SER A 105 -22.65 1.09 -19.98
CA SER A 105 -22.30 2.30 -20.76
C SER A 105 -22.98 3.58 -20.25
N GLN A 106 -24.05 3.45 -19.47
CA GLN A 106 -24.79 4.55 -18.86
C GLN A 106 -24.50 4.72 -17.36
N VAL A 107 -23.62 3.88 -16.79
CA VAL A 107 -23.29 3.94 -15.38
C VAL A 107 -22.39 5.14 -15.13
N ASP A 108 -22.83 6.04 -14.26
CA ASP A 108 -21.97 7.04 -13.66
C ASP A 108 -21.19 6.39 -12.52
N GLY A 109 -19.92 6.06 -12.77
CA GLY A 109 -19.04 5.45 -11.76
C GLY A 109 -18.82 6.32 -10.52
N ASN A 110 -18.87 7.65 -10.64
CA ASN A 110 -18.70 8.55 -9.49
C ASN A 110 -19.93 8.48 -8.58
N GLU A 111 -21.12 8.53 -9.17
CA GLU A 111 -22.37 8.40 -8.39
C GLU A 111 -22.50 7.01 -7.77
N LEU A 112 -22.11 5.94 -8.49
CA LEU A 112 -22.09 4.58 -7.93
C LEU A 112 -21.13 4.49 -6.74
N THR A 113 -19.92 5.03 -6.86
CA THR A 113 -18.92 5.07 -5.78
C THR A 113 -19.46 5.84 -4.58
N ARG A 114 -20.08 7.00 -4.80
CA ARG A 114 -20.68 7.81 -3.74
C ARG A 114 -21.76 7.05 -2.98
N ARG A 115 -22.66 6.34 -3.69
CA ARG A 115 -23.70 5.50 -3.06
C ARG A 115 -23.12 4.36 -2.23
N ILE A 116 -22.04 3.74 -2.69
CA ILE A 116 -21.35 2.68 -1.94
C ILE A 116 -20.73 3.27 -0.66
N ILE A 117 -20.08 4.42 -0.75
CA ILE A 117 -19.50 5.11 0.40
C ILE A 117 -20.58 5.51 1.42
N ASP A 118 -21.69 6.06 0.97
CA ASP A 118 -22.82 6.44 1.85
C ASP A 118 -23.35 5.20 2.58
N ALA A 119 -23.66 4.13 1.83
CA ALA A 119 -24.18 2.89 2.41
C ALA A 119 -23.19 2.23 3.39
N ALA A 120 -21.91 2.17 3.05
CA ALA A 120 -20.87 1.64 3.93
C ALA A 120 -20.73 2.51 5.20
N SER A 121 -20.80 3.84 5.06
CA SER A 121 -20.72 4.76 6.18
C SER A 121 -21.89 4.61 7.14
N ASP A 122 -23.10 4.40 6.61
CA ASP A 122 -24.30 4.16 7.42
C ASP A 122 -24.18 2.86 8.23
N VAL A 123 -23.77 1.76 7.58
CA VAL A 123 -23.52 0.48 8.26
C VAL A 123 -22.46 0.61 9.36
N LEU A 124 -21.34 1.29 9.06
CA LEU A 124 -20.25 1.48 10.02
C LEU A 124 -20.67 2.34 11.22
N ARG A 125 -21.50 3.38 10.98
CA ARG A 125 -22.02 4.24 12.04
C ARG A 125 -22.99 3.50 12.95
N GLU A 126 -23.92 2.75 12.37
CA GLU A 126 -24.91 1.98 13.12
C GLU A 126 -24.28 0.82 13.91
N SER A 127 -23.28 0.15 13.34
CA SER A 127 -22.69 -1.05 13.93
C SER A 127 -21.59 -0.77 14.95
N PHE A 128 -20.90 0.37 14.84
CA PHE A 128 -19.68 0.64 15.61
C PHE A 128 -19.63 2.03 16.26
N GLU A 129 -20.73 2.79 16.25
CA GLU A 129 -20.80 4.17 16.78
C GLU A 129 -19.71 5.11 16.20
N MET A 130 -19.17 4.77 15.04
CA MET A 130 -18.11 5.55 14.40
C MET A 130 -18.67 6.85 13.82
N SER A 131 -18.10 7.98 14.22
CA SER A 131 -18.31 9.27 13.55
C SER A 131 -17.04 9.67 12.81
N TRP A 132 -17.17 9.90 11.50
CA TRP A 132 -16.09 10.46 10.69
C TRP A 132 -16.17 11.99 10.73
N PRO A 133 -15.04 12.70 10.86
CA PRO A 133 -15.05 14.14 10.61
C PRO A 133 -15.43 14.36 9.14
N VAL A 134 -16.55 15.05 8.93
CA VAL A 134 -17.00 15.42 7.59
C VAL A 134 -16.02 16.47 7.06
N SER A 135 -15.16 16.10 6.11
CA SER A 135 -14.35 17.08 5.39
C SER A 135 -15.27 17.87 4.47
N THR A 136 -15.58 19.11 4.84
CA THR A 136 -16.19 20.07 3.94
C THR A 136 -15.18 20.42 2.85
N HIS A 137 -15.40 19.92 1.64
CA HIS A 137 -14.74 20.39 0.42
C HIS A 137 -15.72 21.22 -0.40
#